data_AF-A0AAU1Y2I3-F1
#
_entry.id   AF-A0AAU1Y2I3-F1
#
_cell.length_a   1.000
_cell.length_b   1.000
_cell.length_c   1.000
_cell.angle_alpha   90.00
_cell.angle_beta   90.00
_cell.angle_gamma   90.00
#
_symmetry.space_group_name_H-M   'P 1'
#
loop_
_entity.id
_entity.type
_entity.pdbx_description
1 polymer ?
#
loop_
_entity_poly.entity_id
_entity_poly.type
_entity_poly.pdbx_seq_one_letter_code
_entity_poly.pdbx_strand_id
1 'polypeptide(L)'
;MPTSVTTTPPGVEVCSLKRDINQPIVPGTTYTIVRFPFGAEEPSDRFQMHQAVQPDGYVVTDWDNDPRSGLIWPSRAGWGHLYALIQWEAPTAASGGYTELRDQYVRDPLSLGSPTPNDTTATDHRAPSPGGQFFTKSHGIYVDPLTPLALRVTHNASAGSLNLTLAEFKLAIYEAA
;
A
#
# COMPACT_ATOMS: atom_id res chain seq x y z
N MET A 1 24.38 4.65 41.56
CA MET A 1 24.51 5.05 40.14
C MET A 1 23.14 4.95 39.51
N PRO A 2 22.45 6.05 39.17
CA PRO A 2 21.21 5.93 38.42
C PRO A 2 21.56 5.57 36.97
N THR A 3 21.00 4.47 36.48
CA THR A 3 21.03 4.09 35.07
C THR A 3 20.25 5.13 34.27
N SER A 4 20.92 5.85 33.37
CA SER A 4 20.23 6.73 32.42
C SER A 4 19.35 5.87 31.53
N VAL A 5 18.04 5.99 31.70
CA VAL A 5 17.08 5.49 30.71
C VAL A 5 17.24 6.41 29.51
N THR A 6 17.82 5.89 28.42
CA THR A 6 17.88 6.60 27.16
C THR A 6 16.47 6.65 26.58
N THR A 7 15.73 7.71 26.89
CA THR A 7 14.43 7.96 26.26
C THR A 7 14.70 8.29 24.80
N THR A 8 14.38 7.37 23.90
CA THR A 8 14.30 7.68 22.47
C THR A 8 13.36 8.88 22.31
N PRO A 9 13.76 9.96 21.62
CA PRO A 9 12.87 11.08 21.39
C PRO A 9 11.57 10.59 20.73
N PRO A 10 10.39 11.13 21.06
CA PRO A 10 9.15 10.79 20.37
C PRO A 10 9.32 11.17 18.90
N GLY A 11 9.53 10.15 18.06
CA GLY A 11 9.83 10.27 16.64
C GLY A 11 8.72 9.63 15.82
N VAL A 12 8.56 10.10 14.59
CA VAL A 12 7.65 9.48 13.63
C VAL A 12 8.36 8.29 12.99
N GLU A 13 7.76 7.11 13.07
CA GLU A 13 8.26 5.91 12.37
C GLU A 13 7.68 5.88 10.96
N VAL A 14 8.53 5.75 9.94
CA VAL A 14 8.13 5.91 8.54
C VAL A 14 8.54 4.72 7.69
N CYS A 15 7.59 4.23 6.91
CA CYS A 15 7.82 3.33 5.77
C CYS A 15 7.35 4.04 4.50
N SER A 16 8.14 4.00 3.44
CA SER A 16 7.82 4.60 2.15
C SER A 16 8.22 3.67 1.03
N LEU A 17 7.21 3.14 0.35
CA LEU A 17 7.34 2.22 -0.78
C LEU A 17 7.10 2.97 -2.09
N LYS A 18 7.80 2.55 -3.14
CA LYS A 18 7.63 3.08 -4.49
C LYS A 18 7.79 1.96 -5.51
N ARG A 19 6.99 2.03 -6.57
CA ARG A 19 7.14 1.23 -7.79
C ARG A 19 6.97 2.15 -8.99
N ASP A 20 7.99 2.25 -9.83
CA ASP A 20 7.99 3.02 -11.09
C ASP A 20 8.14 2.15 -12.35
N ILE A 21 7.84 0.86 -12.22
CA ILE A 21 7.65 -0.07 -13.33
C ILE A 21 6.17 -0.43 -13.45
N ASN A 22 5.70 -0.76 -14.65
CA ASN A 22 4.28 -1.05 -14.89
C ASN A 22 3.78 -2.23 -14.04
N GLN A 23 2.65 -2.05 -13.37
CA GLN A 23 1.88 -3.15 -12.79
C GLN A 23 0.55 -3.31 -13.55
N PRO A 24 0.34 -4.41 -14.30
CA PRO A 24 -0.94 -4.66 -14.94
C PRO A 24 -2.00 -5.02 -13.90
N ILE A 25 -3.14 -4.35 -13.96
CA ILE A 25 -4.32 -4.60 -13.16
C ILE A 25 -5.41 -5.12 -14.10
N VAL A 26 -6.10 -6.19 -13.73
CA VAL A 26 -7.21 -6.72 -14.50
C VAL A 26 -8.51 -5.99 -14.13
N PRO A 27 -9.45 -5.80 -15.06
CA PRO A 27 -10.71 -5.15 -14.78
C PRO A 27 -11.59 -6.03 -13.87
N GLY A 28 -12.44 -5.40 -13.06
CA GLY A 28 -13.44 -6.13 -12.30
C GLY A 28 -13.95 -5.42 -11.06
N THR A 29 -14.57 -6.20 -10.19
CA THR A 29 -15.04 -5.74 -8.86
C THR A 29 -14.06 -6.10 -7.75
N THR A 30 -13.14 -7.03 -8.01
CA THR A 30 -12.10 -7.42 -7.07
C THR A 30 -10.96 -6.41 -7.11
N TYR A 31 -10.57 -5.96 -5.92
CA TYR A 31 -9.43 -5.08 -5.74
C TYR A 31 -8.12 -5.87 -5.72
N THR A 32 -7.13 -5.41 -6.49
CA THR A 32 -5.78 -5.98 -6.56
C THR A 32 -4.85 -5.22 -5.63
N ILE A 33 -4.01 -5.94 -4.88
CA ILE A 33 -2.95 -5.34 -4.05
C ILE A 33 -1.88 -4.74 -4.96
N VAL A 34 -1.51 -3.49 -4.68
CA VAL A 34 -0.36 -2.85 -5.32
C VAL A 34 0.91 -3.44 -4.71
N ARG A 35 1.83 -3.90 -5.56
CA ARG A 35 3.02 -4.67 -5.19
C ARG A 35 4.26 -3.81 -5.29
N PHE A 36 5.14 -3.89 -4.31
CA PHE A 36 6.35 -3.08 -4.22
C PHE A 36 7.61 -3.96 -4.11
N PRO A 37 8.74 -3.54 -4.72
CA PRO A 37 10.00 -4.24 -4.54
C PRO A 37 10.51 -4.07 -3.10
N PHE A 38 11.40 -4.97 -2.68
CA PHE A 38 12.04 -4.92 -1.37
C PHE A 38 13.42 -4.26 -1.42
N GLY A 39 13.89 -3.71 -0.29
CA GLY A 39 15.29 -3.36 -0.07
C GLY A 39 15.72 -2.06 -0.76
N ALA A 40 16.79 -2.09 -1.56
CA ALA A 40 17.43 -0.88 -2.09
C ALA A 40 16.55 -0.03 -3.03
N GLU A 41 15.48 -0.62 -3.57
CA GLU A 41 14.50 0.05 -4.42
C GLU A 41 13.45 0.84 -3.60
N GLU A 42 13.42 0.67 -2.28
CA GLU A 42 12.52 1.38 -1.38
C GLU A 42 13.07 2.76 -1.02
N PRO A 43 12.27 3.84 -1.13
CA PRO A 43 12.68 5.15 -0.64
C PRO A 43 13.07 5.17 0.84
N SER A 44 12.41 4.39 1.72
CA SER A 44 12.77 4.26 3.14
C SER A 44 12.01 3.13 3.83
N ASP A 45 12.74 2.19 4.46
CA ASP A 45 12.18 1.21 5.43
C ASP A 45 13.09 1.01 6.65
N ARG A 46 13.50 2.10 7.31
CA ARG A 46 14.43 2.06 8.45
C ARG A 46 13.91 1.21 9.63
N PHE A 47 12.61 1.06 9.75
CA PHE A 47 11.94 0.35 10.85
C PHE A 47 11.49 -1.07 10.48
N GLN A 48 11.97 -1.59 9.33
CA GLN A 48 11.75 -2.97 8.90
C GLN A 48 10.26 -3.35 8.77
N MET A 49 9.44 -2.42 8.28
CA MET A 49 8.01 -2.62 8.09
C MET A 49 7.65 -3.31 6.76
N HIS A 50 8.61 -3.44 5.84
CA HIS A 50 8.42 -4.07 4.54
C HIS A 50 9.63 -4.95 4.19
N GLN A 51 9.61 -6.20 4.66
CA GLN A 51 10.75 -7.13 4.53
C GLN A 51 10.35 -8.37 3.76
N ALA A 52 11.23 -8.88 2.87
CA ALA A 52 10.94 -10.09 2.10
C ALA A 52 10.65 -11.32 2.98
N VAL A 53 11.32 -11.41 4.13
CA VAL A 53 10.95 -12.33 5.21
C VAL A 53 9.89 -11.66 6.07
N GLN A 54 8.66 -12.15 5.97
CA GLN A 54 7.49 -11.60 6.65
C GLN A 54 7.48 -12.03 8.13
N PRO A 55 6.74 -11.32 9.02
CA PRO A 55 6.69 -11.65 10.44
C PRO A 55 6.20 -13.07 10.77
N ASP A 56 5.41 -13.68 9.88
CA ASP A 56 4.93 -15.07 10.00
C ASP A 56 5.94 -16.11 9.48
N GLY A 57 7.14 -15.68 9.05
CA GLY A 57 8.19 -16.53 8.49
C GLY A 57 8.04 -16.84 7.00
N TYR A 58 6.98 -16.35 6.34
CA TYR A 58 6.85 -16.47 4.89
C TYR A 58 7.94 -15.68 4.16
N VAL A 59 8.52 -16.26 3.10
CA VAL A 59 9.56 -15.60 2.31
C VAL A 59 9.04 -15.29 0.92
N VAL A 60 8.91 -14.01 0.61
CA VAL A 60 8.58 -13.55 -0.74
C VAL A 60 9.82 -13.67 -1.63
N THR A 61 9.76 -14.51 -2.66
CA THR A 61 10.88 -14.74 -3.60
C THR A 61 10.65 -14.09 -4.97
N ASP A 62 9.38 -13.87 -5.35
CA ASP A 62 8.97 -13.17 -6.56
C ASP A 62 8.00 -12.05 -6.19
N TRP A 63 8.57 -10.91 -5.81
CA TRP A 63 7.81 -9.77 -5.32
C TRP A 63 6.78 -9.25 -6.34
N ASP A 64 7.04 -9.40 -7.64
CA ASP A 64 6.18 -8.84 -8.67
C ASP A 64 4.91 -9.69 -8.90
N ASN A 65 4.90 -10.93 -8.42
CA ASN A 65 3.75 -11.83 -8.51
C ASN A 65 3.12 -12.19 -7.16
N ASP A 66 3.75 -11.82 -6.04
CA ASP A 66 3.25 -12.10 -4.71
C ASP A 66 2.51 -10.91 -4.09
N PRO A 67 1.22 -11.03 -3.70
CA PRO A 67 0.50 -9.95 -3.02
C PRO A 67 1.10 -9.53 -1.67
N ARG A 68 1.91 -10.37 -1.02
CA ARG A 68 2.57 -10.04 0.25
C ARG A 68 3.64 -8.95 0.11
N SER A 69 4.16 -8.71 -1.10
CA SER A 69 5.04 -7.58 -1.40
C SER A 69 4.32 -6.22 -1.42
N GLY A 70 3.00 -6.20 -1.19
CA GLY A 70 2.24 -4.97 -1.04
C GLY A 70 1.98 -4.57 0.42
N LEU A 71 2.51 -5.33 1.39
CA LEU A 71 2.11 -5.23 2.80
C LEU A 71 3.11 -4.42 3.62
N ILE A 72 2.64 -3.31 4.19
CA ILE A 72 3.37 -2.65 5.29
C ILE A 72 2.90 -3.29 6.59
N TRP A 73 3.83 -3.88 7.35
CA TRP A 73 3.63 -4.35 8.71
C TRP A 73 4.05 -3.22 9.67
N PRO A 74 3.10 -2.55 10.36
CA PRO A 74 3.46 -1.47 11.28
C PRO A 74 4.49 -1.95 12.32
N SER A 75 5.55 -1.18 12.53
CA SER A 75 6.60 -1.52 13.52
C SER A 75 6.12 -1.39 14.97
N ARG A 76 5.05 -0.62 15.18
CA ARG A 76 4.43 -0.39 16.49
C ARG A 76 2.96 -0.01 16.34
N ALA A 77 2.24 -0.08 17.45
CA ALA A 77 0.89 0.46 17.52
C ALA A 77 0.91 1.98 17.68
N GLY A 78 -0.11 2.66 17.15
CA GLY A 78 -0.23 4.11 17.27
C GLY A 78 -1.18 4.74 16.25
N TRP A 79 -1.12 6.08 16.17
CA TRP A 79 -1.84 6.81 15.12
C TRP A 79 -1.02 6.80 13.83
N GLY A 80 -1.50 6.08 12.83
CA GLY A 80 -0.91 6.02 11.50
C GLY A 80 -1.52 7.04 10.54
N HIS A 81 -0.68 7.66 9.72
CA HIS A 81 -1.08 8.42 8.55
C HIS A 81 -0.61 7.68 7.30
N LEU A 82 -1.57 7.25 6.49
CA LEU A 82 -1.34 6.62 5.20
C LEU A 82 -1.28 7.66 4.10
N TYR A 83 -0.35 7.48 3.17
CA TYR A 83 -0.26 8.27 1.94
C TYR A 83 -0.13 7.33 0.75
N ALA A 84 -0.77 7.70 -0.35
CA ALA A 84 -0.60 7.03 -1.62
C ALA A 84 -0.53 8.03 -2.76
N LEU A 85 0.32 7.70 -3.73
CA LEU A 85 0.36 8.30 -5.05
C LEU A 85 0.07 7.18 -6.06
N ILE A 86 -0.87 7.40 -6.96
CA ILE A 86 -1.36 6.39 -7.90
C ILE A 86 -1.42 7.02 -9.27
N GLN A 87 -0.64 6.50 -10.21
CA GLN A 87 -0.67 6.91 -11.60
C GLN A 87 -1.10 5.76 -12.49
N TRP A 88 -2.12 6.00 -13.30
CA TRP A 88 -2.56 5.07 -14.34
C TRP A 88 -2.18 5.58 -15.71
N GLU A 89 -1.95 4.64 -16.61
CA GLU A 89 -1.92 4.96 -18.03
C GLU A 89 -3.25 5.56 -18.51
N ALA A 90 -3.18 6.30 -19.61
CA ALA A 90 -4.37 6.81 -20.28
C ALA A 90 -5.26 5.64 -20.78
N PRO A 91 -6.58 5.84 -20.93
CA PRO A 91 -7.43 4.84 -21.56
C PRO A 91 -6.90 4.47 -22.95
N THR A 92 -6.73 3.19 -23.22
CA THR A 92 -6.30 2.71 -24.54
C THR A 92 -7.46 2.03 -25.25
N ALA A 93 -7.40 1.95 -26.58
CA ALA A 93 -8.36 1.15 -27.33
C ALA A 93 -8.30 -0.34 -26.92
N ALA A 94 -7.12 -0.83 -26.55
CA ALA A 94 -6.90 -2.20 -26.09
C ALA A 94 -7.55 -2.48 -24.73
N SER A 95 -7.65 -1.48 -23.85
CA SER A 95 -8.38 -1.59 -22.58
C SER A 95 -9.89 -1.46 -22.75
N GLY A 96 -10.40 -1.23 -23.98
CA GLY A 96 -11.82 -0.95 -24.21
C GLY A 96 -12.33 0.28 -23.44
N GLY A 97 -11.43 1.21 -23.07
CA GLY A 97 -11.71 2.36 -22.21
C GLY A 97 -12.09 2.02 -20.76
N TYR A 98 -12.17 3.03 -19.91
CA TYR A 98 -12.70 2.93 -18.55
C TYR A 98 -13.44 4.22 -18.19
N THR A 99 -14.41 4.13 -17.29
CA THR A 99 -15.15 5.29 -16.78
C THR A 99 -14.98 5.49 -15.29
N GLU A 100 -14.34 4.54 -14.61
CA GLU A 100 -14.11 4.58 -13.18
C GLU A 100 -12.80 3.87 -12.80
N LEU A 101 -12.01 4.57 -12.01
CA LEU A 101 -10.85 4.04 -11.30
C LEU A 101 -11.14 4.05 -9.81
N ARG A 102 -10.74 3.00 -9.12
CA ARG A 102 -11.03 2.82 -7.70
C ARG A 102 -9.78 2.46 -6.94
N ASP A 103 -9.69 2.96 -5.72
CA ASP A 103 -8.65 2.57 -4.78
C ASP A 103 -9.15 2.61 -3.35
N GLN A 104 -8.48 1.86 -2.49
CA GLN A 104 -8.78 1.78 -1.08
C GLN A 104 -7.54 1.42 -0.27
N TYR A 105 -7.54 1.83 0.99
CA TYR A 105 -6.67 1.22 1.97
C TYR A 105 -7.39 0.03 2.60
N VAL A 106 -6.62 -0.95 3.05
CA VAL A 106 -7.18 -2.13 3.72
C VAL A 106 -6.25 -2.61 4.82
N ARG A 107 -6.86 -2.99 5.94
CA ARG A 107 -6.25 -3.69 7.06
C ARG A 107 -6.42 -5.19 6.87
N ASP A 108 -5.34 -5.90 7.07
CA ASP A 108 -5.19 -7.34 6.90
C ASP A 108 -5.87 -7.92 5.64
N PRO A 109 -5.42 -7.48 4.45
CA PRO A 109 -5.99 -7.90 3.17
C PRO A 109 -6.00 -9.42 2.92
N LEU A 110 -5.10 -10.15 3.57
CA LEU A 110 -4.81 -11.57 3.30
C LEU A 110 -5.13 -12.48 4.50
N SER A 111 -5.79 -11.95 5.53
CA SER A 111 -6.18 -12.70 6.73
C SER A 111 -4.99 -13.33 7.48
N LEU A 112 -3.93 -12.55 7.68
CA LEU A 112 -2.66 -12.99 8.26
C LEU A 112 -2.53 -12.73 9.76
N GLY A 113 -3.28 -11.79 10.35
CA GLY A 113 -3.06 -11.45 11.76
C GLY A 113 -4.16 -10.67 12.48
N SER A 114 -5.12 -10.07 11.77
CA SER A 114 -6.23 -9.34 12.38
C SER A 114 -7.43 -10.27 12.67
N PRO A 115 -8.15 -10.07 13.79
CA PRO A 115 -9.45 -10.73 14.01
C PRO A 115 -10.54 -10.27 13.04
N THR A 116 -10.36 -9.10 12.41
CA THR A 116 -11.26 -8.55 11.39
C THR A 116 -10.48 -8.38 10.08
N PRO A 117 -10.24 -9.47 9.35
CA PRO A 117 -9.50 -9.41 8.10
C PRO A 117 -10.29 -8.66 7.03
N ASN A 118 -9.57 -8.14 6.04
CA ASN A 118 -10.12 -7.44 4.89
C ASN A 118 -10.97 -6.20 5.25
N ASP A 119 -10.54 -5.46 6.29
CA ASP A 119 -11.20 -4.25 6.77
C ASP A 119 -10.76 -3.03 5.94
N THR A 120 -11.64 -2.59 5.02
CA THR A 120 -11.36 -1.52 4.06
C THR A 120 -11.70 -0.14 4.62
N THR A 121 -10.90 0.87 4.26
CA THR A 121 -11.16 2.27 4.61
C THR A 121 -10.65 3.22 3.53
N ALA A 122 -11.13 4.47 3.56
CA ALA A 122 -10.85 5.50 2.57
C ALA A 122 -11.02 5.00 1.13
N THR A 123 -12.16 4.35 0.84
CA THR A 123 -12.50 3.87 -0.50
C THR A 123 -12.91 5.06 -1.36
N ASP A 124 -12.18 5.28 -2.45
CA ASP A 124 -12.45 6.35 -3.40
C ASP A 124 -12.72 5.77 -4.79
N HIS A 125 -13.74 6.32 -5.44
CA HIS A 125 -14.06 6.06 -6.84
C HIS A 125 -13.93 7.38 -7.60
N ARG A 126 -13.25 7.37 -8.74
CA ARG A 126 -13.00 8.59 -9.53
C ARG A 126 -13.27 8.32 -11.01
N ALA A 127 -13.91 9.27 -11.67
CA ALA A 127 -13.97 9.30 -13.12
C ALA A 127 -12.57 9.65 -13.68
N PRO A 128 -12.21 9.16 -14.88
CA PRO A 128 -10.99 9.57 -15.55
C PRO A 128 -10.99 11.08 -15.84
N SER A 129 -9.85 11.72 -15.61
CA SER A 129 -9.56 13.01 -16.23
C SER A 129 -9.33 12.84 -17.73
N PRO A 130 -9.45 13.91 -18.55
CA PRO A 130 -9.14 13.83 -19.99
C PRO A 130 -7.68 13.46 -20.32
N GLY A 131 -6.74 13.66 -19.38
CA GLY A 131 -5.31 13.39 -19.57
C GLY A 131 -4.87 12.07 -18.92
N GLY A 132 -3.61 12.00 -18.50
CA GLY A 132 -3.17 10.92 -17.60
C GLY A 132 -3.90 10.97 -16.26
N GLN A 133 -3.87 9.88 -15.51
CA GLN A 133 -4.56 9.80 -14.23
C GLN A 133 -3.54 9.86 -13.11
N PHE A 134 -3.59 10.93 -12.32
CA PHE A 134 -2.62 11.23 -11.28
C PHE A 134 -3.37 11.52 -10.00
N PHE A 135 -3.36 10.56 -9.07
CA PHE A 135 -4.10 10.68 -7.82
C PHE A 135 -3.17 10.62 -6.63
N THR A 136 -3.47 11.46 -5.65
CA THR A 136 -2.87 11.41 -4.33
C THR A 136 -3.98 11.29 -3.30
N LYS A 137 -3.73 10.53 -2.24
CA LYS A 137 -4.69 10.41 -1.12
C LYS A 137 -3.96 10.25 0.20
N SER A 138 -4.61 10.67 1.26
CA SER A 138 -4.12 10.49 2.62
C SER A 138 -5.25 10.09 3.56
N HIS A 139 -4.94 9.33 4.61
CA HIS A 139 -5.94 8.88 5.58
C HIS A 139 -5.31 8.59 6.94
N GLY A 140 -5.97 9.03 8.02
CA GLY A 140 -5.56 8.73 9.39
C GLY A 140 -6.26 7.49 9.92
N ILE A 141 -5.51 6.58 10.55
CA ILE A 141 -6.02 5.33 11.13
C ILE A 141 -5.26 4.96 12.40
N TYR A 142 -5.87 4.16 13.27
CA TYR A 142 -5.08 3.40 14.23
C TYR A 142 -4.40 2.22 13.52
N VAL A 143 -3.13 1.97 13.86
CA VAL A 143 -2.33 0.86 13.33
C VAL A 143 -1.87 -0.07 14.45
N ASP A 144 -1.65 -1.34 14.11
CA ASP A 144 -1.20 -2.39 15.02
C ASP A 144 -0.18 -3.31 14.29
N PRO A 145 0.92 -3.73 14.92
CA PRO A 145 1.93 -4.58 14.29
C PRO A 145 1.43 -5.93 13.80
N LEU A 146 0.33 -6.44 14.37
CA LEU A 146 -0.29 -7.70 13.96
C LEU A 146 -1.21 -7.52 12.74
N THR A 147 -1.44 -6.29 12.29
CA THR A 147 -2.38 -5.97 11.22
C THR A 147 -1.64 -5.34 10.03
N PRO A 148 -1.29 -6.11 8.99
CA PRO A 148 -0.63 -5.56 7.82
C PRO A 148 -1.58 -4.63 7.06
N LEU A 149 -1.02 -3.63 6.41
CA LEU A 149 -1.74 -2.62 5.66
C LEU A 149 -1.40 -2.75 4.17
N ALA A 150 -2.37 -2.50 3.29
CA ALA A 150 -2.10 -2.42 1.86
C ALA A 150 -2.88 -1.30 1.18
N LEU A 151 -2.33 -0.85 0.06
CA LEU A 151 -3.05 -0.15 -0.98
C LEU A 151 -3.61 -1.17 -1.98
N ARG A 152 -4.89 -1.03 -2.33
CA ARG A 152 -5.48 -1.80 -3.40
C ARG A 152 -6.20 -0.93 -4.41
N VAL A 153 -6.26 -1.44 -5.63
CA VAL A 153 -6.85 -0.75 -6.78
C VAL A 153 -7.76 -1.65 -7.60
N THR A 154 -8.68 -1.06 -8.35
CA THR A 154 -9.39 -1.73 -9.44
C THR A 154 -9.92 -0.73 -10.45
N HIS A 155 -10.42 -1.21 -11.59
CA HIS A 155 -11.00 -0.39 -12.64
C HIS A 155 -12.13 -1.15 -13.35
N ASN A 156 -13.01 -0.39 -14.00
CA ASN A 156 -14.17 -0.93 -14.71
C ASN A 156 -13.98 -1.03 -16.23
N ALA A 157 -12.73 -1.15 -16.68
CA ALA A 157 -12.46 -1.24 -18.11
C ALA A 157 -13.16 -2.46 -18.73
N SER A 158 -13.62 -2.33 -19.96
CA SER A 158 -14.44 -3.38 -20.58
C SER A 158 -13.63 -4.58 -21.08
N ALA A 159 -12.33 -4.41 -21.30
CA ALA A 159 -11.40 -5.46 -21.70
C ALA A 159 -9.96 -5.09 -21.30
N GLY A 160 -9.06 -6.07 -21.30
CA GLY A 160 -7.62 -5.83 -21.13
C GLY A 160 -7.21 -5.28 -19.76
N SER A 161 -5.93 -5.44 -19.42
CA SER A 161 -5.38 -4.85 -18.20
C SER A 161 -5.08 -3.36 -18.39
N LEU A 162 -5.18 -2.59 -17.30
CA LEU A 162 -4.62 -1.25 -17.20
C LEU A 162 -3.34 -1.28 -16.36
N ASN A 163 -2.32 -0.57 -16.83
CA ASN A 163 -1.09 -0.40 -16.07
C ASN A 163 -1.22 0.72 -15.05
N LEU A 164 -0.87 0.40 -13.80
CA LEU A 164 -0.31 1.38 -12.89
C LEU A 164 1.13 1.67 -13.33
N THR A 165 1.41 2.91 -13.71
CA THR A 165 2.72 3.34 -14.22
C THR A 165 3.64 3.86 -13.13
N LEU A 166 3.05 4.37 -12.04
CA LEU A 166 3.74 4.75 -10.81
C LEU A 166 2.80 4.52 -9.63
N ALA A 167 3.33 3.91 -8.57
CA ALA A 167 2.63 3.84 -7.30
C ALA A 167 3.59 4.14 -6.15
N GLU A 168 3.07 4.82 -5.13
CA GLU A 168 3.71 4.97 -3.83
C GLU A 168 2.72 4.61 -2.73
N PHE A 169 3.19 3.95 -1.69
CA PHE A 169 2.41 3.67 -0.49
C PHE A 169 3.28 3.92 0.74
N LYS A 170 2.80 4.75 1.66
CA LYS A 170 3.59 5.23 2.79
C LYS A 170 2.79 5.17 4.07
N LEU A 171 3.48 4.88 5.16
CA LEU A 171 2.96 4.91 6.52
C LEU A 171 3.86 5.79 7.36
N ALA A 172 3.26 6.73 8.10
CA ALA A 172 3.89 7.45 9.19
C ALA A 172 3.16 7.11 10.49
N ILE A 173 3.87 6.62 11.51
CA ILE A 173 3.30 6.25 12.80
C ILE A 173 3.72 7.27 13.85
N TYR A 174 2.73 7.88 14.48
CA TYR A 174 2.90 8.73 15.65
C TYR A 174 2.61 7.89 16.89
N GLU A 175 3.50 7.98 17.88
CA GLU A 175 3.33 7.34 19.17
C GLU A 175 1.99 7.75 19.80
N ALA A 176 1.14 6.78 20.09
CA ALA A 176 0.00 6.98 20.98
C ALA A 176 0.56 7.01 22.41
N ALA A 177 0.47 8.17 23.05
CA ALA A 177 0.86 8.37 24.46
C ALA A 177 -0.08 7.61 25.42
#